data_AF-A0AAW5B1L4-F1
#
_entry.id   AF-A0AAW5B1L4-F1
#
_cell.length_a   1.000
_cell.length_b   1.000
_cell.length_c   1.000
_cell.angle_alpha   90.00
_cell.angle_beta   90.00
_cell.angle_gamma   90.00
#
_symmetry.space_group_name_H-M   'P 1'
#
loop_
_entity.id
_entity.type
_entity.pdbx_description
1 polymer ?
#
loop_
_entity_poly.entity_id
_entity_poly.type
_entity_poly.pdbx_seq_one_letter_code
_entity_poly.pdbx_strand_id
1 'polypeptide(L)'
;MKTNERKKWVAFFEKWRGIFIIVCTAIGASLGASLVYLFNGEFPYEVVVGSLVAAVILAVIEVIKKKRKKDNVPEADERVARNVFRFFAFTSHIFLAVLFIGMTIFTLLGNEEVPLLYLWIFFFLFIWISGIGAFIAKRR
;
A
#
# COMPACT_ATOMS: atom_id res chain seq x y z
N MET A 1 16.89 5.98 31.23
CA MET A 1 17.57 5.32 30.09
C MET A 1 18.73 6.21 29.65
N LYS A 2 19.99 5.73 29.69
CA LYS A 2 21.16 6.53 29.26
C LYS A 2 20.99 6.91 27.78
N THR A 3 21.34 8.13 27.40
CA THR A 3 21.17 8.70 26.04
C THR A 3 21.77 7.81 24.94
N ASN A 4 22.81 7.03 25.26
CA ASN A 4 23.46 6.10 24.35
C ASN A 4 22.63 4.83 24.06
N GLU A 5 21.92 4.31 25.06
CA GLU A 5 20.98 3.19 24.90
C GLU A 5 19.84 3.59 23.95
N ARG A 6 19.25 4.78 24.13
CA ARG A 6 18.15 5.27 23.29
C ARG A 6 18.55 5.34 21.81
N LYS A 7 19.75 5.86 21.50
CA LYS A 7 20.26 5.94 20.12
C LYS A 7 20.42 4.55 19.48
N LYS A 8 20.91 3.56 20.24
CA LYS A 8 21.06 2.18 19.77
C LYS A 8 19.72 1.55 19.38
N TRP A 9 18.69 1.73 20.21
CA TRP A 9 17.35 1.23 19.93
C TRP A 9 16.70 1.92 18.73
N VAL A 10 16.84 3.23 18.59
CA VAL A 10 16.33 3.97 17.43
C VAL A 10 16.95 3.46 16.12
N ALA A 11 18.27 3.30 16.08
CA ALA A 11 18.97 2.77 14.91
C ALA A 11 18.56 1.32 14.58
N PHE A 12 18.31 0.50 15.61
CA PHE A 12 17.80 -0.86 15.43
C PHE A 12 16.40 -0.85 14.79
N PHE A 13 15.45 -0.09 15.34
CA PHE A 13 14.10 0.00 14.77
C PHE A 13 14.11 0.54 13.34
N GLU A 14 14.91 1.56 13.06
CA GLU A 14 15.02 2.14 11.72
C GLU A 14 15.58 1.13 10.70
N LYS A 15 16.57 0.32 11.10
CA LYS A 15 17.12 -0.76 10.28
C LYS A 15 16.09 -1.85 9.97
N TRP A 16 15.25 -2.22 10.93
CA TRP A 16 14.31 -3.34 10.78
C TRP A 16 12.91 -2.93 10.33
N ARG A 17 12.61 -1.61 10.29
CA ARG A 17 11.29 -1.06 9.96
C ARG A 17 10.67 -1.67 8.70
N GLY A 18 11.40 -1.73 7.59
CA GLY A 18 10.87 -2.26 6.33
C GLY A 18 10.44 -3.73 6.44
N ILE A 19 11.28 -4.57 7.06
CA ILE A 19 10.98 -5.99 7.28
C ILE A 19 9.80 -6.14 8.25
N PHE A 20 9.76 -5.33 9.31
CA PHE A 20 8.66 -5.32 10.26
C PHE A 20 7.32 -5.02 9.58
N ILE A 21 7.27 -4.00 8.71
CA ILE A 21 6.07 -3.66 7.95
C ILE A 21 5.63 -4.85 7.08
N ILE A 22 6.55 -5.50 6.36
CA ILE A 22 6.23 -6.65 5.51
C ILE A 22 5.63 -7.80 6.33
N VAL A 23 6.21 -8.10 7.50
CA VAL A 23 5.69 -9.14 8.40
C VAL A 23 4.30 -8.77 8.92
N CYS A 24 4.10 -7.53 9.35
CA CYS A 24 2.78 -7.05 9.77
C CYS A 24 1.74 -7.15 8.66
N THR A 25 2.11 -6.86 7.41
CA THR A 25 1.23 -7.02 6.25
C THR A 25 0.84 -8.49 6.03
N ALA A 26 1.79 -9.43 6.12
CA ALA A 26 1.51 -10.86 5.97
C ALA A 26 0.62 -11.40 7.10
N ILE A 27 0.85 -10.95 8.35
CA ILE A 27 -0.01 -11.28 9.49
C ILE A 27 -1.41 -10.71 9.27
N GLY A 28 -1.53 -9.45 8.85
CA GLY A 28 -2.81 -8.82 8.57
C GLY A 28 -3.62 -9.57 7.50
N ALA A 29 -2.95 -10.02 6.43
CA ALA A 29 -3.59 -10.85 5.40
C ALA A 29 -4.05 -12.20 5.94
N SER A 30 -3.24 -12.84 6.79
CA SER A 30 -3.60 -14.11 7.43
C SER A 30 -4.80 -13.96 8.38
N LEU A 31 -4.84 -12.89 9.16
CA LEU A 31 -5.98 -12.56 10.03
C LEU A 31 -7.25 -12.26 9.21
N GLY A 32 -7.11 -11.54 8.10
CA GLY A 32 -8.21 -11.29 7.16
C GLY A 32 -8.76 -12.58 6.56
N ALA A 33 -7.89 -13.51 6.15
CA ALA A 33 -8.28 -14.83 5.65
C ALA A 33 -9.03 -15.65 6.73
N SER A 34 -8.55 -15.65 7.97
CA SER A 34 -9.24 -16.29 9.09
C SER A 34 -10.62 -15.68 9.34
N LEU A 35 -10.76 -14.37 9.21
CA LEU A 35 -12.05 -13.68 9.37
C LEU A 35 -13.02 -14.09 8.26
N VAL A 36 -12.57 -14.17 7.00
CA VAL A 36 -13.38 -14.68 5.89
C VAL A 36 -13.85 -16.13 6.15
N TYR A 37 -12.96 -16.98 6.66
CA TYR A 37 -13.31 -18.35 7.02
C TYR A 37 -14.40 -18.42 8.10
N LEU A 38 -14.38 -17.52 9.08
CA LEU A 38 -15.42 -17.47 10.12
C LEU A 38 -16.80 -17.08 9.55
N PHE A 39 -16.85 -16.24 8.52
CA PHE A 39 -18.12 -15.81 7.92
C PHE A 39 -18.64 -16.78 6.86
N ASN A 40 -17.74 -17.37 6.06
CA ASN A 40 -18.11 -18.14 4.87
C ASN A 40 -17.91 -19.66 5.03
N GLY A 41 -17.25 -20.12 6.09
CA GLY A 41 -16.93 -21.54 6.32
C GLY A 41 -15.83 -22.11 5.41
N GLU A 42 -15.42 -21.36 4.38
CA GLU A 42 -14.38 -21.75 3.43
C GLU A 42 -13.14 -20.87 3.58
N PHE A 43 -11.96 -21.49 3.64
CA PHE A 43 -10.72 -20.78 3.89
C PHE A 43 -10.15 -20.25 2.56
N PRO A 44 -9.90 -18.93 2.42
CA PRO A 44 -9.44 -18.36 1.16
C PRO A 44 -7.93 -18.55 0.98
N TYR A 45 -7.52 -19.77 0.59
CA TYR A 45 -6.11 -20.12 0.38
C TYR A 45 -5.40 -19.19 -0.61
N GLU A 46 -6.11 -18.72 -1.63
CA GLU A 46 -5.61 -17.80 -2.66
C GLU A 46 -5.08 -16.50 -2.04
N VAL A 47 -5.78 -15.96 -1.04
CA VAL A 47 -5.39 -14.72 -0.36
C VAL A 47 -4.11 -14.92 0.44
N VAL A 48 -3.99 -16.05 1.15
CA VAL A 48 -2.80 -16.37 1.95
C VAL A 48 -1.59 -16.59 1.04
N VAL A 49 -1.75 -17.39 -0.02
CA VAL A 49 -0.68 -17.64 -1.00
C VAL A 49 -0.26 -16.32 -1.67
N GLY A 50 -1.21 -15.50 -2.12
CA GLY A 50 -0.93 -14.20 -2.71
C GLY A 50 -0.17 -13.27 -1.74
N SER A 51 -0.57 -13.24 -0.47
CA SER A 51 0.10 -12.44 0.56
C SER A 51 1.53 -12.90 0.83
N LEU A 52 1.77 -14.21 0.81
CA LEU A 52 3.09 -14.80 1.06
C LEU A 52 4.04 -14.53 -0.11
N VAL A 53 3.55 -14.68 -1.35
CA VAL A 53 4.29 -14.30 -2.55
C VAL A 53 4.66 -12.81 -2.53
N ALA A 54 3.69 -11.95 -2.23
CA ALA A 54 3.93 -10.51 -2.11
C ALA A 54 4.97 -10.18 -1.02
N ALA A 55 4.89 -10.85 0.15
CA ALA A 55 5.85 -10.66 1.23
C ALA A 55 7.28 -11.05 0.82
N VAL A 56 7.45 -12.15 0.07
CA VAL A 56 8.76 -12.57 -0.47
C VAL A 56 9.30 -11.52 -1.45
N ILE A 57 8.47 -11.05 -2.40
CA ILE A 57 8.88 -10.03 -3.37
C ILE A 57 9.32 -8.75 -2.64
N LEU A 58 8.52 -8.28 -1.69
CA LEU A 58 8.84 -7.08 -0.91
C LEU A 58 10.10 -7.27 -0.06
N ALA A 59 10.32 -8.45 0.51
CA ALA A 59 11.53 -8.75 1.27
C ALA A 59 12.78 -8.70 0.37
N VAL A 60 12.70 -9.26 -0.84
CA VAL A 60 13.78 -9.17 -1.83
C VAL A 60 14.07 -7.72 -2.20
N ILE A 61 13.02 -6.93 -2.49
CA ILE A 61 13.16 -5.50 -2.80
C ILE A 61 13.83 -4.75 -1.65
N GLU A 62 13.41 -4.98 -0.41
CA GLU A 62 13.97 -4.32 0.78
C GLU A 62 15.45 -4.70 1.00
N VAL A 63 15.81 -5.96 0.75
CA VAL A 63 17.22 -6.42 0.82
C VAL A 63 18.07 -5.75 -0.26
N ILE A 64 17.59 -5.71 -1.51
CA ILE A 64 18.29 -5.04 -2.61
C ILE A 64 18.46 -3.55 -2.29
N LYS A 65 17.41 -2.90 -1.79
CA LYS A 65 17.42 -1.50 -1.41
C LYS A 65 18.46 -1.21 -0.34
N LYS A 66 18.51 -2.01 0.72
CA LYS A 66 19.53 -1.90 1.78
C LYS A 66 20.94 -2.10 1.25
N LYS A 67 21.15 -3.06 0.34
CA LYS A 67 22.47 -3.30 -0.29
C LYS A 67 22.91 -2.16 -1.21
N ARG A 68 21.97 -1.51 -1.90
CA ARG A 68 22.26 -0.40 -2.83
C ARG A 68 22.48 0.94 -2.14
N LYS A 69 22.06 1.10 -0.88
CA LYS A 69 22.22 2.36 -0.15
C LYS A 69 23.71 2.60 0.15
N LYS A 70 24.29 3.63 -0.46
CA LYS A 70 25.72 3.98 -0.32
C LYS A 70 25.99 5.00 0.79
N ASP A 71 24.98 5.75 1.22
CA ASP A 71 25.11 6.82 2.21
C ASP A 71 23.99 6.76 3.28
N ASN A 72 24.18 7.55 4.35
CA ASN A 72 23.21 7.69 5.42
C ASN A 72 22.14 8.76 5.14
N VAL A 73 22.07 9.27 3.91
CA VAL A 73 21.11 10.31 3.56
C VAL A 73 19.69 9.70 3.57
N PRO A 74 18.70 10.40 4.13
CA PRO A 74 17.31 9.97 4.04
C PRO A 74 16.87 9.95 2.58
N GLU A 75 16.12 8.91 2.23
CA GLU A 75 15.73 8.66 0.84
C GLU A 75 14.59 9.57 0.34
N ALA A 76 13.91 10.23 1.28
CA ALA A 76 12.93 11.28 1.03
C ALA A 76 13.25 12.45 1.96
N ASP A 77 13.54 13.61 1.39
CA ASP A 77 13.55 14.86 2.16
C ASP A 77 12.11 15.30 2.43
N GLU A 78 11.95 16.38 3.21
CA GLU A 78 10.62 16.94 3.51
C GLU A 78 9.87 17.40 2.24
N ARG A 79 10.58 17.83 1.19
CA ARG A 79 9.98 18.26 -0.08
C ARG A 79 9.41 17.07 -0.84
N VAL A 80 10.15 15.97 -0.95
CA VAL A 80 9.73 14.72 -1.57
C VAL A 80 8.54 14.16 -0.81
N ALA A 81 8.59 14.12 0.53
CA ALA A 81 7.48 13.66 1.35
C ALA A 81 6.22 14.51 1.11
N ARG A 82 6.36 15.84 1.09
CA ARG A 82 5.26 16.78 0.83
C ARG A 82 4.69 16.65 -0.59
N ASN A 83 5.54 16.47 -1.61
CA ASN A 83 5.10 16.33 -3.00
C ASN A 83 4.35 15.02 -3.22
N VAL A 84 4.88 13.91 -2.69
CA VAL A 84 4.21 12.61 -2.74
C VAL A 84 2.89 12.64 -1.96
N PHE A 85 2.87 13.25 -0.76
CA PHE A 85 1.64 13.39 0.02
C PHE A 85 0.58 14.21 -0.71
N ARG A 86 0.94 15.38 -1.26
CA ARG A 86 0.02 16.21 -2.05
C ARG A 86 -0.52 15.43 -3.25
N PHE A 87 0.35 14.72 -3.97
CA PHE A 87 -0.06 13.89 -5.09
C PHE A 87 -1.11 12.85 -4.68
N PHE A 88 -0.88 12.09 -3.60
CA PHE A 88 -1.86 11.12 -3.11
C PHE A 88 -3.17 11.78 -2.66
N ALA A 89 -3.10 12.92 -1.95
CA ALA A 89 -4.27 13.66 -1.52
C ALA A 89 -5.13 14.11 -2.71
N PHE A 90 -4.54 14.73 -3.74
CA PHE A 90 -5.29 15.12 -4.93
C PHE A 90 -5.83 13.92 -5.70
N THR A 91 -5.00 12.90 -5.91
CA THR A 91 -5.39 11.71 -6.70
C THR A 91 -6.53 10.95 -6.01
N SER A 92 -6.54 10.82 -4.68
CA SER A 92 -7.61 10.15 -3.95
C SER A 92 -8.94 10.91 -4.03
N HIS A 93 -8.91 12.25 -3.95
CA HIS A 93 -10.11 13.07 -4.05
C HIS A 93 -10.68 13.06 -5.47
N ILE A 94 -9.81 13.15 -6.49
CA ILE A 94 -10.22 13.01 -7.89
C ILE A 94 -10.83 11.63 -8.13
N PHE A 95 -10.19 10.57 -7.64
CA PHE A 95 -10.72 9.21 -7.73
C PHE A 95 -12.11 9.08 -7.10
N LEU A 96 -12.30 9.61 -5.89
CA LEU A 96 -13.59 9.61 -5.20
C LEU A 96 -14.65 10.40 -5.98
N ALA A 97 -14.28 11.57 -6.51
CA ALA A 97 -15.18 12.39 -7.32
C ALA A 97 -15.62 11.67 -8.59
N VAL A 98 -14.69 11.02 -9.31
CA VAL A 98 -15.00 10.23 -10.50
C VAL A 98 -15.90 9.04 -10.16
N LEU A 99 -15.62 8.33 -9.06
CA LEU A 99 -16.48 7.25 -8.58
C LEU A 99 -17.90 7.75 -8.32
N PHE A 100 -18.04 8.86 -7.60
CA PHE A 100 -19.33 9.43 -7.22
C PHE A 100 -20.14 9.89 -8.43
N ILE A 101 -19.50 10.59 -9.37
CA ILE A 101 -20.12 11.01 -10.63
C ILE A 101 -20.54 9.79 -11.45
N GLY A 102 -19.66 8.79 -11.58
CA GLY A 102 -19.96 7.55 -12.30
C GLY A 102 -21.18 6.83 -11.75
N MET A 103 -21.21 6.62 -10.42
CA MET A 103 -22.35 6.01 -9.74
C MET A 103 -23.65 6.78 -10.00
N THR A 104 -23.60 8.12 -9.88
CA THR A 104 -24.77 8.98 -10.13
C THR A 104 -25.30 8.83 -11.56
N ILE A 105 -24.40 8.82 -12.56
CA ILE A 105 -24.79 8.64 -13.96
C ILE A 105 -25.44 7.28 -14.18
N PHE A 106 -24.86 6.20 -13.65
CA PHE A 106 -25.45 4.86 -13.78
C PHE A 106 -26.84 4.77 -13.13
N THR A 107 -27.02 5.38 -11.96
CA THR A 107 -28.32 5.46 -11.29
C THR A 107 -29.34 6.25 -12.12
N LEU A 108 -28.95 7.40 -12.68
CA LEU A 108 -29.84 8.21 -13.53
C LEU A 108 -30.24 7.49 -14.84
N LEU A 109 -29.41 6.58 -15.32
CA LEU A 109 -29.71 5.70 -16.46
C LEU A 109 -30.60 4.51 -16.10
N GLY A 110 -31.04 4.40 -14.84
CA GLY A 110 -31.91 3.33 -14.36
C GLY A 110 -31.18 2.02 -14.07
N ASN A 111 -29.85 2.03 -13.95
CA ASN A 111 -29.11 0.85 -13.52
C ASN A 111 -29.17 0.77 -11.99
N GLU A 112 -29.79 -0.29 -11.47
CA GLU A 112 -29.90 -0.54 -10.03
C GLU A 112 -28.64 -1.21 -9.46
N GLU A 113 -27.87 -1.87 -10.33
CA GLU A 113 -26.69 -2.64 -9.95
C GLU A 113 -25.52 -2.34 -10.88
N VAL A 114 -24.30 -2.34 -10.32
CA VAL A 114 -23.05 -2.25 -11.09
C VAL A 114 -22.28 -3.56 -10.92
N PRO A 115 -21.92 -4.26 -12.01
CA PRO A 115 -21.09 -5.45 -11.92
C PRO A 115 -19.80 -5.19 -11.14
N LEU A 116 -19.53 -6.05 -10.15
CA LEU A 116 -18.33 -5.99 -9.31
C LEU A 116 -17.03 -5.92 -10.13
N LEU A 117 -16.99 -6.59 -11.28
CA LEU A 117 -15.83 -6.56 -12.17
C LEU A 117 -15.44 -5.14 -12.61
N TYR A 118 -16.41 -4.27 -12.90
CA TYR A 118 -16.13 -2.90 -13.31
C TYR A 118 -15.56 -2.07 -12.17
N LEU A 119 -16.07 -2.28 -10.95
CA LEU A 119 -15.49 -1.67 -9.75
C LEU A 119 -14.05 -2.14 -9.54
N TRP A 120 -13.79 -3.45 -9.66
CA TRP A 120 -12.43 -3.99 -9.55
C TRP A 120 -11.47 -3.36 -10.56
N ILE A 121 -11.85 -3.29 -11.84
CA ILE A 121 -11.03 -2.65 -12.88
C ILE A 121 -10.74 -1.20 -12.51
N PHE A 122 -11.75 -0.46 -12.05
CA PHE A 122 -11.61 0.93 -11.65
C PHE A 122 -10.65 1.12 -10.46
N PHE A 123 -10.74 0.27 -9.43
CA PHE A 123 -9.80 0.28 -8.31
C PHE A 123 -8.38 -0.09 -8.73
N PHE A 124 -8.20 -1.08 -9.61
CA PHE A 124 -6.89 -1.43 -10.14
C PHE A 124 -6.26 -0.28 -10.92
N LEU A 125 -7.03 0.40 -11.77
CA LEU A 125 -6.56 1.59 -12.48
C LEU A 125 -6.08 2.67 -11.51
N PHE A 126 -6.82 2.92 -10.43
CA PHE A 126 -6.40 3.86 -9.39
C PHE A 126 -5.09 3.47 -8.71
N ILE A 127 -4.92 2.19 -8.37
CA ILE A 127 -3.67 1.69 -7.76
C ILE A 127 -2.49 1.89 -8.71
N TRP A 128 -2.66 1.56 -10.00
CA TRP A 128 -1.62 1.74 -11.01
C TRP A 128 -1.26 3.21 -11.25
N ILE A 129 -2.26 4.06 -11.45
CA ILE A 129 -2.08 5.51 -11.66
C ILE A 129 -1.40 6.13 -10.45
N SER A 130 -1.86 5.80 -9.24
CA SER A 130 -1.29 6.33 -8.01
C SER A 130 0.13 5.82 -7.77
N GLY A 131 0.39 4.54 -8.03
CA GLY A 131 1.72 3.94 -7.89
C GLY A 131 2.73 4.60 -8.82
N ILE A 132 2.45 4.63 -10.13
CA ILE A 132 3.32 5.24 -11.14
C ILE A 132 3.45 6.75 -10.91
N GLY A 133 2.34 7.43 -10.65
CA GLY A 133 2.32 8.86 -10.41
C GLY A 133 3.11 9.27 -9.17
N ALA A 134 3.10 8.47 -8.10
CA ALA A 134 3.92 8.72 -6.92
C ALA A 134 5.43 8.60 -7.21
N PHE A 135 5.85 7.66 -8.08
CA PHE A 135 7.24 7.57 -8.53
C PHE A 135 7.68 8.83 -9.30
N ILE A 136 6.78 9.41 -10.10
CA ILE A 136 7.04 10.67 -10.83
C ILE A 136 7.08 11.85 -9.85
N ALA A 137 6.11 11.93 -8.94
CA ALA A 137 6.01 12.98 -7.92
C ALA A 137 7.24 13.00 -7.00
N LYS A 138 7.83 11.84 -6.71
CA LYS A 138 9.08 11.72 -5.94
C LYS A 138 10.26 12.45 -6.59
N ARG A 139 10.29 12.60 -7.91
CA ARG A 139 11.42 13.20 -8.67
C ARG A 139 11.31 14.72 -8.83
N ARG A 140 10.18 15.33 -8.44
CA ARG A 140 9.96 16.78 -8.45
C ARG A 140 10.10 17.34 -7.05
#